data_AF-A0A820L9V2-F1
#
_entry.id   AF-A0A820L9V2-F1
#
_cell.length_a   1.000
_cell.length_b   1.000
_cell.length_c   1.000
_cell.angle_alpha   90.00
_cell.angle_beta   90.00
_cell.angle_gamma   90.00
#
_symmetry.space_group_name_H-M   'P 1'
#
loop_
_entity.id
_entity.type
_entity.pdbx_description
1 polymer ?
#
loop_
_entity_poly.entity_id
_entity_poly.type
_entity_poly.pdbx_seq_one_letter_code
_entity_poly.pdbx_strand_id
1 'polypeptide(L)' 'MNGGGCTGPTTCACTTGWSGDTCTNATCTNNCQNGGTCTAPDNCTCTVGWSGGT' A
#
# COMPACT_ATOMS: atom_id res chain seq x y z
N MET A 1 6.25 -5.62 10.14
CA MET A 1 6.44 -4.27 9.54
C MET A 1 7.03 -4.46 8.17
N ASN A 2 6.47 -3.84 7.13
CA ASN A 2 6.95 -3.97 5.73
C ASN A 2 8.25 -3.16 5.49
N GLY A 3 9.26 -3.36 6.35
CA GLY A 3 10.56 -2.68 6.26
C GLY A 3 10.62 -1.26 6.85
N GLY A 4 9.55 -0.77 7.48
CA GLY A 4 9.56 0.52 8.18
C GLY A 4 10.29 0.47 9.53
N GLY A 5 10.98 1.56 9.88
CA GLY A 5 11.68 1.72 11.16
C GLY A 5 10.91 2.63 12.12
N CYS A 6 10.91 2.34 13.42
CA CYS A 6 10.25 3.18 14.41
C CYS A 6 10.92 4.56 14.49
N THR A 7 10.18 5.64 14.26
CA THR A 7 10.66 7.02 14.44
C THR A 7 10.13 7.66 15.71
N GLY A 8 9.13 7.05 16.35
CA GLY A 8 8.58 7.48 17.62
C GLY A 8 7.84 6.34 18.32
N PRO A 9 7.33 6.59 19.54
CA PRO A 9 6.66 5.57 20.34
C PRO A 9 5.38 5.01 19.71
N THR A 10 4.73 5.77 18.82
CA THR A 10 3.53 5.33 18.07
C THR A 10 3.67 5.57 16.56
N THR A 11 4.84 5.98 16.09
CA THR A 11 5.04 6.42 14.71
C THR A 11 6.19 5.65 14.09
N CYS A 12 5.94 5.07 12.91
CA CYS A 12 6.95 4.37 12.13
C CYS A 12 7.24 5.16 10.86
N ALA A 13 8.52 5.33 10.51
CA ALA A 13 8.92 5.72 9.17
C ALA A 13 8.76 4.51 8.26
N CYS A 14 7.72 4.56 7.44
CA CYS A 14 7.46 3.55 6.44
C CYS A 14 8.37 3.73 5.23
N THR A 15 8.71 2.61 4.60
CA THR A 15 9.32 2.59 3.27
C THR A 15 8.37 3.20 2.23
N THR A 16 8.93 3.69 1.13
CA THR A 16 8.14 4.30 0.04
C THR A 16 7.01 3.36 -0.40
N GLY A 17 5.79 3.91 -0.48
CA GLY A 17 4.58 3.15 -0.83
C GLY A 17 3.90 2.45 0.35
N TRP A 18 4.30 2.71 1.60
CA TRP A 18 3.62 2.23 2.81
C TRP A 18 3.24 3.38 3.73
N SER A 19 2.17 3.21 4.49
CA SER A 19 1.62 4.21 5.41
C SER A 19 0.91 3.56 6.62
N GLY A 20 0.47 4.42 7.55
CA GLY A 20 -0.14 4.04 8.83
C GLY A 20 0.88 3.83 9.94
N ASP A 21 0.40 3.79 11.18
CA ASP A 21 1.24 3.71 12.39
C ASP A 21 2.16 2.49 12.41
N THR A 22 1.74 1.42 11.75
CA THR A 22 2.47 0.14 11.66
C THR A 22 3.05 -0.16 10.27
N CYS A 23 2.96 0.77 9.32
CA CYS A 23 3.40 0.58 7.92
C CYS A 23 2.78 -0.66 7.25
N THR A 24 1.51 -0.91 7.54
CA THR A 24 0.72 -2.03 7.01
C THR A 24 -0.24 -1.60 5.91
N ASN A 25 -0.44 -0.29 5.74
CA ASN A 25 -1.34 0.22 4.71
C ASN A 25 -0.54 0.53 3.45
N ALA A 26 -0.81 -0.20 2.38
CA ALA A 26 -0.14 0.03 1.10
C ALA A 26 -0.67 1.31 0.44
N THR A 27 0.24 2.08 -0.13
CA THR A 27 -0.05 3.33 -0.83
C THR A 27 0.30 3.13 -2.31
N CYS A 28 -0.69 3.31 -3.19
CA CYS A 28 -0.49 3.21 -4.64
C CYS A 28 -0.38 4.62 -5.21
N THR A 29 0.62 4.87 -6.06
CA THR A 29 0.84 6.18 -6.68
C THR A 29 -0.34 6.59 -7.55
N ASN A 30 -0.89 5.61 -8.28
CA ASN A 30 -2.16 5.75 -8.98
C ASN A 30 -3.25 5.01 -8.20
N ASN A 31 -4.40 5.68 -8.00
CA ASN A 31 -5.55 5.02 -7.41
C ASN A 31 -5.94 3.81 -8.25
N CYS A 32 -6.12 2.66 -7.59
CA CYS A 32 -6.63 1.46 -8.23
C CYS A 32 -8.03 1.74 -8.80
N GLN A 33 -8.18 1.57 -10.10
CA GLN A 33 -9.44 1.83 -10.80
C GLN A 33 -10.43 0.66 -10.62
N ASN A 34 -11.69 0.88 -10.98
CA ASN A 34 -12.74 -0.14 -11.03
C ASN A 34 -12.96 -0.88 -9.68
N GLY A 35 -12.73 -0.17 -8.57
CA GLY A 35 -12.87 -0.73 -7.23
C GLY A 35 -11.74 -1.69 -6.82
N GLY A 36 -10.59 -1.65 -7.51
CA GLY A 36 -9.41 -2.39 -7.08
C GLY A 36 -8.88 -1.89 -5.74
N THR A 37 -8.20 -2.78 -5.02
CA THR A 37 -7.61 -2.49 -3.70
C THR A 37 -6.09 -2.45 -3.82
N CYS A 38 -5.48 -1.40 -3.28
CA CYS A 38 -4.03 -1.33 -3.15
C CYS A 38 -3.58 -2.30 -2.06
N THR A 39 -2.93 -3.40 -2.43
CA THR A 39 -2.47 -4.42 -1.48
C THR A 39 -0.96 -4.39 -1.28
N ALA A 40 -0.22 -3.79 -2.22
CA ALA A 40 1.19 -3.46 -2.07
C ALA A 40 1.51 -2.16 -2.82
N PRO A 41 2.68 -1.53 -2.58
CA PRO A 41 3.12 -0.34 -3.32
C PRO A 41 2.97 -0.55 -4.82
N ASP A 42 2.20 0.33 -5.46
CA ASP A 42 1.89 0.29 -6.89
C ASP A 42 1.32 -1.05 -7.40
N ASN A 43 0.83 -1.90 -6.50
CA ASN A 43 0.19 -3.17 -6.81
C ASN A 43 -1.30 -3.12 -6.45
N CYS A 44 -2.11 -3.11 -7.50
CA CYS A 44 -3.56 -3.15 -7.38
C CYS A 44 -4.06 -4.58 -7.53
N THR A 45 -4.73 -5.07 -6.50
CA THR A 45 -5.56 -6.26 -6.62
C THR A 45 -6.90 -5.86 -7.21
N CYS A 46 -7.15 -6.29 -8.44
CA CYS A 46 -8.41 -6.05 -9.12
C CYS A 46 -9.55 -6.91 -8.54
N THR A 47 -10.76 -6.39 -8.61
CA THR A 47 -11.97 -7.15 -8.30
C THR A 47 -12.18 -8.27 -9.32
N VAL A 48 -12.92 -9.32 -8.96
CA VAL A 48 -13.20 -10.47 -9.85
C VAL A 48 -13.81 -9.97 -11.16
N GLY A 49 -13.22 -10.37 -12.28
CA GLY A 49 -13.62 -9.94 -13.63
C GLY A 49 -12.80 -8.78 -14.20
N TRP A 50 -11.95 -8.14 -13.40
CA TRP A 50 -11.01 -7.11 -13.83
C TRP A 50 -9.58 -7.65 -13.78
N SER A 51 -8.79 -7.35 -14.81
CA SER A 51 -7.37 -7.67 -14.87
C SER A 51 -6.60 -6.39 -15.18
N GLY A 52 -5.76 -5.94 -14.24
CA GLY A 52 -4.83 -4.83 -14.45
C GLY A 52 -3.65 -5.31 -15.28
N GLY A 53 -3.52 -4.77 -16.48
CA GLY A 53 -2.35 -4.98 -17.34
C GLY A 53 -1.16 -4.14 -16.87
N THR A 54 0.03 -4.74 -17.00
CA THR A 54 1.37 -4.14 -16.82
C THR A 54 1.52 -2.76 -17.43
#